data_AF-A0A965AGU9-F1
#
_entry.id   AF-A0A965AGU9-F1
#
_cell.length_a   1.000
_cell.length_b   1.000
_cell.length_c   1.000
_cell.angle_alpha   90.00
_cell.angle_beta   90.00
_cell.angle_gamma   90.00
#
_symmetry.space_group_name_H-M   'P 1'
#
loop_
_entity.id
_entity.type
_entity.pdbx_description
1 polymer ?
#
loop_
_entity_poly.entity_id
_entity_poly.type
_entity_poly.pdbx_seq_one_letter_code
_entity_poly.pdbx_strand_id
1 'polypeptide(L)'
;MSNTRKTREIVTSIINRGLLNLEPTVPNINALHRAVMSVLDKNKDLSINIKVDNDMMENVFVTALEGGSNYWYEIQDYTLEIIRSVEPDGSLSVATWKAISEHGVEVDVYDAENEEILGTLTYDSIKDRLQLINDEGQALACMMNLIMDDYDAGDADAVFQYLVMGEVAFG
;
A
#
# COMPACT_ATOMS: atom_id res chain seq x y z
N MET A 1 24.52 -9.74 11.62
CA MET A 1 24.19 -8.37 11.13
C MET A 1 23.11 -8.53 10.09
N SER A 2 21.92 -7.94 10.29
CA SER A 2 20.77 -8.20 9.42
C SER A 2 20.96 -7.58 8.02
N ASN A 3 20.42 -8.24 7.00
CA ASN A 3 20.47 -7.79 5.60
C ASN A 3 19.87 -6.40 5.41
N THR A 4 18.88 -6.02 6.22
CA THR A 4 18.28 -4.67 6.27
C THR A 4 19.31 -3.58 6.54
N ARG A 5 20.29 -3.87 7.41
CA ARG A 5 21.38 -2.95 7.71
C ARG A 5 22.34 -2.82 6.53
N LYS A 6 22.62 -3.91 5.81
CA LYS A 6 23.46 -3.90 4.60
C LYS A 6 22.81 -3.19 3.41
N THR A 7 21.52 -3.40 3.17
CA THR A 7 20.80 -2.71 2.08
C THR A 7 20.73 -1.21 2.34
N ARG A 8 20.43 -0.81 3.57
CA ARG A 8 20.48 0.60 3.98
C ARG A 8 21.90 1.17 3.87
N GLU A 9 22.93 0.42 4.31
CA GLU A 9 24.34 0.80 4.13
C GLU A 9 24.75 0.94 2.65
N ILE A 10 24.24 0.10 1.75
CA ILE A 10 24.53 0.16 0.30
C ILE A 10 23.82 1.37 -0.33
N VAL A 11 22.53 1.57 -0.08
CA VAL A 11 21.77 2.71 -0.61
C VAL A 11 22.33 4.03 -0.06
N THR A 12 22.57 4.10 1.25
CA THR A 12 23.22 5.25 1.90
C THR A 12 24.66 5.44 1.39
N SER A 13 25.41 4.37 1.08
CA SER A 13 26.74 4.48 0.46
C SER A 13 26.68 4.97 -0.99
N ILE A 14 25.68 4.60 -1.78
CA ILE A 14 25.53 5.03 -3.17
C ILE A 14 25.18 6.52 -3.23
N ILE A 15 24.27 6.96 -2.34
CA ILE A 15 23.89 8.37 -2.18
C ILE A 15 25.07 9.19 -1.64
N ASN A 16 25.72 8.76 -0.55
CA ASN A 16 26.80 9.51 0.09
C ASN A 16 28.10 9.55 -0.72
N ARG A 17 28.31 8.61 -1.66
CA ARG A 17 29.46 8.65 -2.58
C ARG A 17 29.23 9.50 -3.82
N GLY A 18 28.06 10.15 -3.96
CA GLY A 18 27.73 11.01 -5.10
C GLY A 18 27.66 10.25 -6.44
N LEU A 19 27.44 8.92 -6.40
CA LEU A 19 27.37 8.09 -7.60
C LEU A 19 26.05 8.26 -8.36
N LEU A 20 25.04 8.87 -7.72
CA LEU A 20 23.81 9.38 -8.32
C LEU A 20 23.48 10.73 -7.67
N ASN A 21 23.56 11.83 -8.42
CA ASN A 21 23.09 13.15 -7.99
C ASN A 21 21.56 13.20 -8.12
N LEU A 22 20.84 12.41 -7.31
CA LEU A 22 19.38 12.42 -7.26
C LEU A 22 18.94 12.95 -5.91
N GLU A 23 18.05 13.95 -5.92
CA GLU A 23 17.35 14.37 -4.72
C GLU A 23 16.47 13.21 -4.19
N PRO A 24 16.34 13.01 -2.88
CA PRO A 24 15.56 11.91 -2.29
C PRO A 24 14.06 12.20 -2.32
N THR A 25 13.51 12.42 -3.50
CA THR A 25 12.07 12.63 -3.74
C THR A 25 11.37 11.29 -3.99
N VAL A 26 10.05 11.22 -3.75
CA VAL A 26 9.21 10.04 -4.01
C VAL A 26 9.42 9.46 -5.44
N PRO A 27 9.41 10.28 -6.52
CA PRO A 27 9.68 9.78 -7.87
C PRO A 27 11.07 9.15 -8.03
N ASN A 28 12.09 9.74 -7.41
CA ASN A 28 13.47 9.26 -7.51
C ASN A 28 13.68 7.97 -6.72
N ILE A 29 13.03 7.83 -5.55
CA ILE A 29 13.04 6.60 -4.76
C ILE A 29 12.39 5.46 -5.55
N ASN A 30 11.20 5.67 -6.11
CA ASN A 30 10.50 4.68 -6.92
C ASN A 30 11.31 4.28 -8.16
N ALA A 31 11.94 5.25 -8.84
CA ALA A 31 12.77 4.99 -10.01
C ALA A 31 14.03 4.16 -9.66
N LEU A 32 14.70 4.50 -8.55
CA LEU A 32 15.87 3.77 -8.08
C LEU A 32 15.51 2.34 -7.69
N HIS A 33 14.39 2.15 -7.00
CA HIS A 33 13.89 0.83 -6.61
C HIS A 33 13.65 -0.07 -7.82
N ARG A 34 12.91 0.41 -8.83
CA ARG A 34 12.68 -0.35 -10.08
C ARG A 34 13.99 -0.73 -10.76
N ALA A 35 14.96 0.19 -10.81
CA ALA A 35 16.27 -0.08 -11.39
C ALA A 35 17.03 -1.17 -10.61
N VAL A 36 17.01 -1.11 -9.27
CA VAL A 36 17.62 -2.12 -8.39
C VAL A 36 16.95 -3.48 -8.58
N MET A 37 15.61 -3.55 -8.56
CA MET A 37 14.88 -4.80 -8.76
C MET A 37 15.18 -5.41 -10.13
N SER A 38 15.24 -4.62 -11.20
CA SER A 38 15.62 -5.11 -12.55
C SER A 38 17.03 -5.70 -12.64
N VAL A 39 17.95 -5.27 -11.77
CA VAL A 39 19.34 -5.77 -11.69
C VAL A 39 19.43 -6.99 -10.79
N LEU A 40 18.65 -7.02 -9.70
CA LEU A 40 18.53 -8.19 -8.82
C LEU A 40 17.88 -9.37 -9.55
N ASP A 41 16.89 -9.13 -10.41
CA ASP A 41 16.27 -10.19 -11.22
C ASP A 41 17.27 -10.87 -12.20
N LYS A 42 18.31 -10.14 -12.61
CA LYS A 42 19.42 -10.68 -13.43
C LYS A 42 20.49 -11.44 -12.62
N ASN A 43 20.53 -11.28 -11.29
CA ASN A 43 21.46 -11.95 -10.38
C ASN A 43 20.68 -12.76 -9.35
N LYS A 44 20.53 -14.07 -9.60
CA LYS A 44 19.83 -15.01 -8.71
C LYS A 44 20.04 -14.71 -7.21
N ASP A 45 18.92 -14.48 -6.53
CA ASP A 45 18.64 -14.68 -5.10
C ASP A 45 19.17 -13.66 -4.07
N LEU A 46 18.66 -12.44 -4.10
CA LEU A 46 18.55 -11.58 -2.90
C LEU A 46 17.10 -11.04 -2.77
N SER A 47 16.20 -11.88 -2.26
CA SER A 47 14.81 -11.47 -1.96
C SER A 47 14.74 -10.61 -0.70
N ILE A 48 14.14 -9.43 -0.81
CA ILE A 48 13.76 -8.59 0.33
C ILE A 48 12.27 -8.78 0.56
N ASN A 49 11.90 -9.35 1.71
CA ASN A 49 10.51 -9.47 2.12
C ASN A 49 10.21 -8.39 3.15
N ILE A 50 9.29 -7.49 2.81
CA ILE A 50 8.75 -6.52 3.74
C ILE A 50 7.66 -7.23 4.54
N LYS A 51 7.78 -7.21 5.88
CA LYS A 51 6.72 -7.72 6.73
C LYS A 51 5.65 -6.65 6.86
N VAL A 52 4.43 -6.98 6.48
CA VAL A 52 3.21 -6.21 6.77
C VAL A 52 2.45 -6.98 7.84
N ASP A 53 2.09 -6.32 8.93
CA ASP A 53 1.26 -6.91 9.98
C ASP A 53 -0.15 -6.31 10.01
N ASN A 54 -1.03 -6.91 10.82
CA ASN A 54 -2.43 -6.52 10.87
C ASN A 54 -2.62 -5.08 11.35
N ASP A 55 -1.81 -4.61 12.30
CA ASP A 55 -1.91 -3.26 12.84
C ASP A 55 -1.56 -2.24 11.75
N MET A 56 -0.52 -2.50 10.96
CA MET A 56 -0.18 -1.67 9.80
C MET A 56 -1.32 -1.61 8.79
N MET A 57 -1.96 -2.73 8.48
CA MET A 57 -3.10 -2.75 7.54
C MET A 57 -4.33 -2.04 8.10
N GLU A 58 -4.67 -2.26 9.38
CA GLU A 58 -5.77 -1.55 10.03
C GLU A 58 -5.54 -0.04 9.96
N ASN A 59 -4.31 0.41 10.25
CA ASN A 59 -3.92 1.81 10.15
C ASN A 59 -4.05 2.37 8.73
N VAL A 60 -3.66 1.62 7.69
CA VAL A 60 -3.89 2.05 6.29
C VAL A 60 -5.38 2.30 6.04
N PHE A 61 -6.25 1.36 6.44
CA PHE A 61 -7.70 1.51 6.25
C PHE A 61 -8.27 2.68 7.07
N VAL A 62 -7.86 2.84 8.33
CA VAL A 62 -8.29 3.96 9.18
C VAL A 62 -7.88 5.28 8.57
N THR A 63 -6.59 5.45 8.27
CA THR A 63 -6.05 6.73 7.80
C THR A 63 -6.55 7.09 6.41
N ALA A 64 -6.69 6.12 5.49
CA ALA A 64 -7.24 6.35 4.16
C ALA A 64 -8.74 6.67 4.21
N LEU A 65 -9.56 5.79 4.81
CA LEU A 65 -11.02 5.92 4.77
C LEU A 65 -11.56 7.06 5.64
N GLU A 66 -10.87 7.42 6.73
CA GLU A 66 -11.30 8.52 7.61
C GLU A 66 -10.62 9.85 7.28
N GLY A 67 -9.43 9.83 6.67
CA GLY A 67 -8.59 11.02 6.50
C GLY A 67 -8.27 11.43 5.06
N GLY A 68 -8.11 10.47 4.13
CA GLY A 68 -7.46 10.71 2.83
C GLY A 68 -8.30 10.46 1.58
N SER A 69 -9.33 9.62 1.65
CA SER A 69 -9.89 8.96 0.46
C SER A 69 -11.37 9.27 0.16
N ASN A 70 -12.03 10.17 0.87
CA ASN A 70 -13.49 10.32 0.79
C ASN A 70 -14.07 11.01 -0.47
N TYR A 71 -13.26 11.29 -1.50
CA TYR A 71 -13.69 12.04 -2.69
C TYR A 71 -13.72 11.24 -3.99
N TRP A 72 -12.96 10.13 -4.09
CA TRP A 72 -12.83 9.37 -5.34
C TRP A 72 -13.56 8.01 -5.30
N TYR A 73 -13.92 7.52 -4.12
CA TYR A 73 -14.60 6.23 -4.00
C TYR A 73 -15.91 6.27 -3.23
N GLU A 74 -16.72 5.25 -3.49
CA GLU A 74 -17.89 4.87 -2.70
C GLU A 74 -17.88 3.37 -2.40
N ILE A 75 -18.31 2.99 -1.19
CA ILE A 75 -18.64 1.60 -0.84
C ILE A 75 -20.16 1.55 -0.67
N GLN A 76 -20.84 0.76 -1.50
CA GLN A 76 -22.30 0.74 -1.53
C GLN A 76 -22.93 0.20 -0.24
N ASP A 77 -24.14 0.67 0.07
CA ASP A 77 -24.90 0.31 1.28
C ASP A 77 -25.00 -1.20 1.50
N TYR A 78 -25.21 -2.01 0.45
CA TYR A 78 -25.29 -3.46 0.59
C TYR A 78 -23.97 -4.07 1.09
N THR A 79 -22.83 -3.56 0.64
CA THR A 79 -21.50 -3.99 1.10
C THR A 79 -21.28 -3.57 2.55
N LEU A 80 -21.70 -2.35 2.92
CA LEU A 80 -21.67 -1.87 4.30
C LEU A 80 -22.51 -2.74 5.23
N GLU A 81 -23.70 -3.17 4.80
CA GLU A 81 -24.56 -4.10 5.54
C GLU A 81 -23.88 -5.46 5.75
N ILE A 82 -23.21 -6.01 4.72
CA ILE A 82 -22.45 -7.26 4.84
C ILE A 82 -21.31 -7.10 5.85
N ILE A 83 -20.51 -6.02 5.75
CA ILE A 83 -19.43 -5.72 6.68
C ILE A 83 -19.98 -5.66 8.12
N ARG A 84 -21.08 -4.95 8.34
CA ARG A 84 -21.70 -4.82 9.67
C ARG A 84 -22.38 -6.08 10.18
N SER A 85 -22.72 -7.02 9.30
CA SER A 85 -23.28 -8.31 9.72
C SER A 85 -22.24 -9.21 10.40
N VAL A 86 -20.95 -9.07 10.03
CA VAL A 86 -19.83 -9.83 10.61
C VAL A 86 -19.01 -9.03 11.63
N GLU A 87 -18.94 -7.71 11.46
CA GLU A 87 -18.23 -6.76 12.33
C GLU A 87 -19.19 -5.63 12.79
N PRO A 88 -20.09 -5.91 13.74
CA PRO A 88 -21.18 -5.00 14.11
C PRO A 88 -20.73 -3.75 14.88
N ASP A 89 -19.56 -3.78 15.50
CA ASP A 89 -19.04 -2.73 16.38
C ASP A 89 -17.87 -1.94 15.74
N GLY A 90 -17.47 -0.83 16.36
CA GLY A 90 -16.29 -0.06 15.95
C GLY A 90 -16.48 0.86 14.73
N SER A 91 -15.41 1.58 14.35
CA SER A 91 -15.42 2.43 13.16
C SER A 91 -15.54 1.58 11.89
N LEU A 92 -16.11 2.18 10.84
CA LEU A 92 -16.32 1.45 9.58
C LEU A 92 -14.97 1.01 8.97
N SER A 93 -13.93 1.83 9.07
CA SER A 93 -12.59 1.55 8.58
C SER A 93 -12.00 0.25 9.17
N VAL A 94 -12.02 0.13 10.49
CA VAL A 94 -11.57 -1.07 11.23
C VAL A 94 -12.45 -2.28 10.88
N ALA A 95 -13.77 -2.09 10.85
CA ALA A 95 -14.71 -3.15 10.49
C ALA A 95 -14.49 -3.67 9.06
N THR A 96 -14.20 -2.79 8.10
CA THR A 96 -13.89 -3.17 6.71
C THR A 96 -12.64 -4.05 6.64
N TRP A 97 -11.54 -3.65 7.30
CA TRP A 97 -10.33 -4.47 7.31
C TRP A 97 -10.55 -5.84 7.95
N LYS A 98 -11.24 -5.90 9.09
CA LYS A 98 -11.55 -7.16 9.77
C LYS A 98 -12.50 -8.05 8.99
N ALA A 99 -13.52 -7.47 8.36
CA ALA A 99 -14.43 -8.20 7.49
C ALA A 99 -13.66 -8.90 6.35
N ILE A 100 -12.70 -8.22 5.73
CA ILE A 100 -11.86 -8.82 4.68
C ILE A 100 -10.90 -9.87 5.26
N SER A 101 -10.13 -9.50 6.30
CA SER A 101 -9.00 -10.30 6.77
C SER A 101 -9.38 -11.48 7.65
N GLU A 102 -10.46 -11.38 8.42
CA GLU A 102 -10.90 -12.40 9.38
C GLU A 102 -12.11 -13.20 8.86
N HIS A 103 -12.96 -12.59 8.03
CA HIS A 103 -14.20 -13.22 7.55
C HIS A 103 -14.24 -13.47 6.04
N GLY A 104 -13.23 -13.01 5.29
CA GLY A 104 -13.14 -13.22 3.85
C GLY A 104 -14.20 -12.47 3.05
N VAL A 105 -14.73 -11.36 3.59
CA VAL A 105 -15.68 -10.50 2.87
C VAL A 105 -14.97 -9.84 1.69
N GLU A 106 -15.65 -9.80 0.54
CA GLU A 106 -15.22 -9.06 -0.64
C GLU A 106 -15.85 -7.67 -0.61
N VAL A 107 -15.05 -6.64 -0.88
CA VAL A 107 -15.49 -5.24 -0.84
C VAL A 107 -15.26 -4.60 -2.19
N ASP A 108 -16.34 -4.42 -2.94
CA ASP A 108 -16.31 -3.63 -4.17
C ASP A 108 -16.19 -2.14 -3.84
N VAL A 109 -15.22 -1.49 -4.49
CA VAL A 109 -14.96 -0.06 -4.38
C VAL A 109 -15.35 0.59 -5.70
N TYR A 110 -16.29 1.51 -5.64
CA TYR A 110 -16.85 2.19 -6.80
C TYR A 110 -16.25 3.57 -6.95
N ASP A 111 -16.20 4.08 -8.18
CA ASP A 111 -15.91 5.49 -8.47
C ASP A 111 -17.07 6.35 -7.98
N ALA A 112 -16.76 7.39 -7.21
CA ALA A 112 -17.75 8.26 -6.58
C ALA A 112 -18.56 9.12 -7.58
N GLU A 113 -18.08 9.30 -8.82
CA GLU A 113 -18.73 10.16 -9.81
C GLU A 113 -19.64 9.39 -10.77
N ASN A 114 -19.35 8.12 -11.05
CA ASN A 114 -19.97 7.40 -12.16
C ASN A 114 -20.46 5.97 -11.84
N GLU A 115 -20.34 5.51 -10.59
CA GLU A 115 -20.79 4.18 -10.14
C GLU A 115 -20.09 3.00 -10.85
N GLU A 116 -18.93 3.20 -11.48
CA GLU A 116 -18.10 2.11 -12.02
C GLU A 116 -17.29 1.43 -10.91
N ILE A 117 -17.14 0.10 -10.97
CA ILE A 117 -16.27 -0.64 -10.04
C ILE A 117 -14.81 -0.34 -10.39
N LEU A 118 -14.09 0.32 -9.48
CA LEU A 118 -12.65 0.57 -9.61
C LEU A 118 -11.83 -0.68 -9.26
N GLY A 119 -12.29 -1.44 -8.27
CA GLY A 119 -11.65 -2.70 -7.88
C GLY A 119 -12.38 -3.40 -6.74
N THR A 120 -12.07 -4.67 -6.55
CA THR A 120 -12.60 -5.49 -5.46
C THR A 120 -11.48 -5.86 -4.50
N LEU A 121 -11.62 -5.44 -3.25
CA LEU A 121 -10.73 -5.80 -2.16
C LEU A 121 -11.11 -7.17 -1.62
N THR A 122 -10.17 -8.11 -1.73
CA THR A 122 -10.19 -9.41 -1.07
C THR A 122 -8.85 -9.59 -0.34
N TYR A 123 -8.77 -10.52 0.60
CA TYR A 123 -7.50 -10.76 1.29
C TYR A 123 -6.38 -11.14 0.30
N ASP A 124 -6.71 -11.97 -0.70
CA ASP A 124 -5.76 -12.39 -1.73
C ASP A 124 -5.39 -11.23 -2.66
N SER A 125 -6.34 -10.39 -3.09
CA SER A 125 -6.02 -9.25 -3.94
C SER A 125 -5.13 -8.24 -3.21
N ILE A 126 -5.41 -7.95 -1.94
CA ILE A 126 -4.57 -7.08 -1.10
C ILE A 126 -3.15 -7.64 -0.98
N LYS A 127 -3.02 -8.94 -0.70
CA LYS A 127 -1.70 -9.59 -0.58
C LYS A 127 -0.91 -9.51 -1.89
N ASP A 128 -1.54 -9.81 -3.02
CA ASP A 128 -0.90 -9.73 -4.33
C ASP A 128 -0.50 -8.29 -4.67
N ARG A 129 -1.33 -7.30 -4.33
CA ARG A 129 -1.03 -5.89 -4.54
C ARG A 129 0.08 -5.37 -3.66
N LEU A 130 0.16 -5.78 -2.39
CA LEU A 130 1.30 -5.46 -1.52
C LEU A 130 2.62 -6.00 -2.08
N GLN A 131 2.59 -7.21 -2.65
CA GLN A 131 3.76 -7.77 -3.32
C GLN A 131 4.13 -6.95 -4.58
N LEU A 132 3.14 -6.55 -5.39
CA LEU A 132 3.37 -5.69 -6.55
C LEU A 132 3.93 -4.30 -6.19
N ILE A 133 3.51 -3.70 -5.06
CA ILE A 133 4.13 -2.46 -4.55
C ILE A 133 5.63 -2.68 -4.32
N ASN A 134 5.99 -3.80 -3.70
CA ASN A 134 7.40 -4.14 -3.46
C ASN A 134 8.16 -4.46 -4.75
N ASP A 135 7.53 -4.97 -5.79
CA ASP A 135 8.25 -5.42 -6.99
C ASP A 135 8.38 -4.29 -8.04
N GLU A 136 7.36 -3.45 -8.18
CA GLU A 136 7.21 -2.52 -9.30
C GLU A 136 7.01 -1.04 -8.86
N GLY A 137 6.70 -0.82 -7.58
CA GLY A 137 5.60 0.06 -7.17
C GLY A 137 5.75 1.58 -7.33
N GLN A 138 4.62 2.19 -7.70
CA GLN A 138 4.36 3.64 -7.60
C GLN A 138 4.08 4.08 -6.16
N ALA A 139 3.46 3.22 -5.35
CA ALA A 139 3.13 3.51 -3.94
C ALA A 139 4.24 3.07 -2.95
N LEU A 140 5.42 2.66 -3.43
CA LEU A 140 6.46 2.09 -2.56
C LEU A 140 6.96 3.10 -1.54
N ALA A 141 7.20 4.35 -1.93
CA ALA A 141 7.64 5.38 -1.00
C ALA A 141 6.63 5.59 0.15
N CYS A 142 5.33 5.63 -0.18
CA CYS A 142 4.24 5.74 0.79
C CYS A 142 4.18 4.49 1.71
N MET A 143 4.37 3.30 1.14
CA MET A 143 4.46 2.06 1.93
C MET A 143 5.68 2.07 2.87
N MET A 144 6.81 2.63 2.44
CA MET A 144 7.99 2.81 3.31
C MET A 144 7.74 3.80 4.44
N ASN A 145 7.00 4.89 4.18
CA ASN A 145 6.58 5.85 5.20
C ASN A 145 5.71 5.17 6.27
N LEU A 146 4.74 4.35 5.84
CA LEU A 146 3.90 3.55 6.74
C LEU A 146 4.73 2.61 7.63
N ILE A 147 5.70 1.90 7.06
CA ILE A 147 6.59 0.99 7.81
C ILE A 147 7.47 1.74 8.81
N MET A 148 7.77 3.01 8.53
CA MET A 148 8.57 3.87 9.40
C MET A 148 7.73 4.66 10.41
N ASP A 149 6.41 4.48 10.43
CA ASP A 149 5.45 5.28 11.22
C ASP A 149 5.57 6.80 10.97
N ASP A 150 5.97 7.19 9.75
CA ASP A 150 6.16 8.60 9.33
C ASP A 150 5.34 8.87 8.07
N TYR A 151 4.04 8.58 8.16
CA TYR A 151 3.08 8.68 7.06
C TYR A 151 1.92 9.61 7.40
N ASP A 152 1.27 10.12 6.35
CA ASP A 152 0.07 10.94 6.47
C ASP A 152 -1.12 10.34 5.70
N ALA A 153 -2.21 11.11 5.62
CA ALA A 153 -3.41 10.72 4.89
C ALA A 153 -3.17 10.51 3.40
N GLY A 154 -2.24 11.25 2.78
CA GLY A 154 -1.89 11.08 1.36
C GLY A 154 -1.08 9.82 1.12
N ASP A 155 -0.16 9.47 2.03
CA ASP A 155 0.56 8.20 1.96
C ASP A 155 -0.38 6.99 2.10
N ALA A 156 -1.30 7.04 3.06
CA ALA A 156 -2.29 6.00 3.27
C ALA A 156 -3.26 5.88 2.07
N ASP A 157 -3.72 7.01 1.53
CA ASP A 157 -4.56 7.07 0.33
C ASP A 157 -3.85 6.45 -0.89
N ALA A 158 -2.58 6.81 -1.15
CA ALA A 158 -1.82 6.24 -2.25
C ALA A 158 -1.65 4.72 -2.14
N VAL A 159 -1.41 4.21 -0.94
CA VAL A 159 -1.37 2.75 -0.72
C VAL A 159 -2.76 2.15 -0.92
N PHE A 160 -3.81 2.74 -0.36
CA PHE A 160 -5.18 2.23 -0.50
C PHE A 160 -5.64 2.20 -1.97
N GLN A 161 -5.40 3.26 -2.74
CA GLN A 161 -5.62 3.30 -4.19
C GLN A 161 -4.93 2.14 -4.90
N TYR A 162 -3.66 1.89 -4.56
CA TYR A 162 -2.90 0.79 -5.17
C TYR A 162 -3.45 -0.60 -4.77
N LEU A 163 -3.98 -0.76 -3.56
CA LEU A 163 -4.66 -1.99 -3.15
C LEU A 163 -5.95 -2.21 -3.95
N VAL A 164 -6.70 -1.16 -4.25
CA VAL A 164 -7.96 -1.23 -5.02
C VAL A 164 -7.68 -1.45 -6.51
N MET A 165 -6.88 -0.58 -7.13
CA MET A 165 -6.75 -0.47 -8.58
C MET A 165 -5.45 -1.08 -9.13
N GLY A 166 -4.42 -1.23 -8.30
CA GLY A 166 -3.07 -1.59 -8.75
C GLY A 166 -2.24 -0.44 -9.30
N GLU A 167 -2.74 0.79 -9.20
CA GLU A 167 -2.03 2.02 -9.52
C GLU A 167 -2.52 3.18 -8.64
N VAL A 168 -1.76 4.27 -8.60
CA VAL A 168 -2.19 5.52 -7.95
C VAL A 168 -2.73 6.44 -9.04
N ALA A 169 -4.05 6.62 -9.07
CA ALA A 169 -4.77 7.33 -10.14
C ALA A 169 -5.23 8.74 -9.75
N PHE A 170 -5.46 8.97 -8.46
CA PHE A 170 -6.00 10.22 -7.89
C PHE A 170 -4.96 10.91 -6.98
N GLY A 171 -5.03 12.24 -6.88
CA GLY A 171 -4.12 13.06 -6.06
C GLY A 171 -4.33 14.57 -6.19
#